data_AF-A0A357JLD9-F1
#
_entry.id   AF-A0A357JLD9-F1
#
_cell.length_a   1.000
_cell.length_b   1.000
_cell.length_c   1.000
_cell.angle_alpha   90.00
_cell.angle_beta   90.00
_cell.angle_gamma   90.00
#
_symmetry.space_group_name_H-M   'P 1'
#
loop_
_entity.id
_entity.type
_entity.pdbx_description
1 polymer ?
#
loop_
_entity_poly.entity_id
_entity_poly.type
_entity_poly.pdbx_seq_one_letter_code
_entity_poly.pdbx_strand_id
1 'polypeptide(L)'
;MLALGFIFYTSSIKQGFWSKFYGVVPALFVAYMLPAVFTTTGLIAPEWETVSQTGELIKHKSNLYFMSSRYLLPAALVLMTLSIDLKAVYNLGWKALVMFFTGTVGIIIGGPIAILLISMVSPETVGGAGPDAVWRGLSTLAGSWIGGGANQTAMLEIYGFNQKLYGGMVFVDIVVANVWMAIILIGIGKSKRIDKWLGADTSAIEKLKEKVSSYSKEIERNPSLSDLMILAAIAFGTVSFAHFGAGYLSQ
;
A
#
# COMPACT_ATOMS: atom_id res chain seq x y z
N MET A 1 -11.37 12.79 -7.04
CA MET A 1 -11.48 12.23 -8.41
C MET A 1 -10.83 13.11 -9.47
N LEU A 2 -11.12 14.42 -9.53
CA LEU A 2 -10.46 15.33 -10.49
C LEU A 2 -8.93 15.29 -10.44
N ALA A 3 -8.35 15.30 -9.24
CA ALA A 3 -6.90 15.16 -9.03
C ALA A 3 -6.33 13.88 -9.68
N LEU A 4 -6.97 12.72 -9.43
CA LEU A 4 -6.56 11.46 -10.01
C LEU A 4 -6.73 11.45 -11.54
N GLY A 5 -7.86 11.96 -12.03
CA GLY A 5 -8.10 12.10 -13.47
C GLY A 5 -7.02 12.93 -14.15
N PHE A 6 -6.61 14.06 -13.55
CA PHE A 6 -5.52 14.88 -14.03
C PHE A 6 -4.18 14.14 -14.05
N ILE A 7 -3.86 13.40 -12.99
CA ILE A 7 -2.60 12.63 -12.89
C ILE A 7 -2.56 11.55 -13.96
N PHE A 8 -3.61 10.73 -14.08
CA PHE A 8 -3.63 9.65 -15.06
C PHE A 8 -3.66 10.18 -16.49
N TYR A 9 -4.41 11.26 -16.74
CA TYR A 9 -4.40 11.95 -18.04
C TYR A 9 -3.01 12.43 -18.40
N THR A 10 -2.35 13.19 -17.52
CA THR A 10 -0.99 13.71 -17.77
C THR A 10 0.05 12.60 -17.89
N SER A 11 -0.12 11.50 -17.17
CA SER A 11 0.76 10.32 -17.28
C SER A 11 0.63 9.57 -18.61
N SER A 12 -0.52 9.70 -19.29
CA SER A 12 -0.74 9.10 -20.60
C SER A 12 -0.01 9.86 -21.72
N ILE A 13 0.36 11.12 -21.50
CA ILE A 13 0.99 12.00 -22.48
C ILE A 13 2.43 11.53 -22.77
N LYS A 14 2.68 11.12 -24.01
CA LYS A 14 3.96 10.52 -24.45
C LYS A 14 5.04 11.52 -24.88
N GLN A 15 4.74 12.81 -24.91
CA GLN A 15 5.66 13.84 -25.42
C GLN A 15 5.73 15.05 -24.47
N GLY A 16 6.83 15.81 -24.56
CA GLY A 16 7.01 17.06 -23.83
C GLY A 16 7.41 16.88 -22.36
N PHE A 17 7.02 17.84 -21.52
CA PHE A 17 7.37 17.92 -20.10
C PHE A 17 6.86 16.70 -19.31
N TRP A 18 5.58 16.33 -19.48
CA TRP A 18 4.95 15.26 -18.70
C TRP A 18 5.59 13.90 -18.91
N SER A 19 6.01 13.57 -20.14
CA SER A 19 6.73 12.33 -20.42
C SER A 19 8.08 12.26 -19.68
N LYS A 20 8.81 13.39 -19.58
CA LYS A 20 10.06 13.45 -18.82
C LYS A 20 9.80 13.37 -17.32
N PHE A 21 8.79 14.10 -16.83
CA PHE A 21 8.42 14.11 -15.41
C PHE A 21 8.03 12.71 -14.93
N TYR A 22 7.10 12.04 -15.62
CA TYR A 22 6.67 10.68 -15.25
C TYR A 22 7.72 9.59 -15.54
N GLY A 23 8.75 9.90 -16.33
CA GLY A 23 9.94 9.06 -16.45
C GLY A 23 10.81 9.05 -15.20
N VAL A 24 10.69 10.06 -14.33
CA VAL A 24 11.42 10.18 -13.06
C VAL A 24 10.50 9.91 -11.87
N VAL A 25 9.31 10.47 -11.87
CA VAL A 25 8.34 10.40 -10.77
C VAL A 25 7.16 9.54 -11.19
N PRO A 26 6.98 8.32 -10.64
CA PRO A 26 5.88 7.45 -11.03
C PRO A 26 4.50 8.08 -10.78
N ALA A 27 3.53 7.82 -11.68
CA ALA A 27 2.18 8.38 -11.55
C ALA A 27 1.47 7.98 -10.26
N LEU A 28 1.69 6.74 -9.79
CA LEU A 28 1.17 6.25 -8.52
C LEU A 28 1.67 7.09 -7.33
N PHE A 29 2.94 7.49 -7.33
CA PHE A 29 3.50 8.34 -6.28
C PHE A 29 2.78 9.69 -6.22
N VAL A 30 2.55 10.32 -7.36
CA VAL A 30 1.79 11.59 -7.45
C VAL A 30 0.34 11.41 -7.01
N ALA A 31 -0.28 10.26 -7.32
CA ALA A 31 -1.64 9.93 -6.93
C ALA A 31 -1.83 9.82 -5.41
N TYR A 32 -0.77 9.46 -4.67
CA TYR A 32 -0.78 9.50 -3.20
C TYR A 32 -0.41 10.87 -2.65
N MET A 33 0.62 11.52 -3.21
CA MET A 33 1.15 12.78 -2.71
C MET A 33 0.17 13.95 -2.89
N LEU A 34 -0.47 14.07 -4.05
CA LEU A 34 -1.28 15.25 -4.37
C LEU A 34 -2.51 15.38 -3.44
N PRO A 35 -3.30 14.31 -3.16
CA PRO A 35 -4.35 14.37 -2.15
C PRO A 35 -3.82 14.72 -0.76
N ALA A 36 -2.67 14.18 -0.35
CA ALA A 36 -2.07 14.49 0.95
C ALA A 36 -1.71 15.97 1.09
N VAL A 37 -1.16 16.58 0.03
CA VAL A 37 -0.91 18.03 -0.02
C VAL A 37 -2.22 18.80 0.11
N PHE A 38 -3.27 18.43 -0.64
CA PHE A 38 -4.56 19.10 -0.54
C PHE A 38 -5.22 18.99 0.84
N THR A 39 -5.05 17.86 1.53
CA THR A 39 -5.50 17.73 2.91
C THR A 39 -4.68 18.60 3.85
N THR A 40 -3.36 18.64 3.68
CA THR A 40 -2.46 19.44 4.53
C THR A 40 -2.67 20.95 4.35
N THR A 41 -2.95 21.40 3.13
CA THR A 41 -3.24 22.82 2.84
C THR A 41 -4.68 23.21 3.17
N GLY A 42 -5.51 22.29 3.66
CA GLY A 42 -6.92 22.55 3.99
C GLY A 42 -7.86 22.62 2.77
N LEU A 43 -7.36 22.36 1.56
CA LEU A 43 -8.17 22.36 0.33
C LEU A 43 -9.14 21.17 0.28
N ILE A 44 -8.81 20.05 0.94
CA ILE A 44 -9.71 18.92 1.20
C ILE A 44 -9.81 18.71 2.71
N ALA A 45 -10.96 19.02 3.29
CA ALA A 45 -11.22 18.83 4.71
C ALA A 45 -11.89 17.46 4.97
N PRO A 46 -11.22 16.50 5.63
CA PRO A 46 -11.86 15.26 6.07
C PRO A 46 -12.87 15.50 7.20
N GLU A 47 -12.64 16.54 8.00
CA GLU A 47 -13.48 17.02 9.09
C GLU A 47 -13.55 18.56 8.98
N TRP A 48 -14.73 19.14 9.20
CA TRP A 48 -14.93 20.59 9.15
C TRP A 48 -15.98 21.03 10.16
N GLU A 49 -15.97 22.30 10.54
CA GLU A 49 -16.86 22.86 11.55
C GLU A 49 -17.74 23.95 10.91
N THR A 50 -19.02 23.98 11.28
CA THR A 50 -19.97 25.02 10.85
C THR A 50 -20.65 25.62 12.05
N VAL A 51 -20.87 26.93 12.06
CA VAL A 51 -21.61 27.61 13.13
C VAL A 51 -23.09 27.68 12.75
N SER A 52 -23.95 27.16 13.62
CA SER A 52 -25.40 27.24 13.51
C SER A 52 -25.89 28.70 13.60
N GLN A 53 -27.11 28.96 13.14
CA GLN A 53 -27.78 30.26 13.30
C GLN A 53 -27.94 30.66 14.79
N THR A 54 -27.87 29.70 15.71
CA THR A 54 -27.92 29.89 17.16
C THR A 54 -26.54 30.11 17.81
N GLY A 55 -25.46 30.14 17.02
CA GLY A 55 -24.09 30.31 17.52
C GLY A 55 -23.41 29.01 17.98
N GLU A 56 -24.07 27.85 17.85
CA GLU A 56 -23.49 26.55 18.20
C GLU A 56 -22.53 26.03 17.13
N LEU A 57 -21.41 25.46 17.55
CA LEU A 57 -20.39 24.90 16.68
C LEU A 57 -20.70 23.41 16.39
N ILE A 58 -20.99 23.10 15.13
CA ILE A 58 -21.34 21.76 14.64
C ILE A 58 -20.14 21.17 13.91
N LYS A 59 -19.66 20.01 14.34
CA LYS A 59 -18.58 19.26 13.69
C LYS A 59 -19.13 18.27 12.68
N HIS A 60 -18.56 18.27 11.49
CA HIS A 60 -18.90 17.35 10.40
C HIS A 60 -17.69 16.49 10.05
N LYS A 61 -17.94 15.28 9.57
CA LYS A 61 -16.93 14.33 9.13
C LYS A 61 -17.34 13.67 7.83
N SER A 62 -16.38 13.51 6.92
CA SER A 62 -16.61 12.79 5.66
C SER A 62 -16.73 11.28 5.90
N ASN A 63 -17.81 10.68 5.37
CA ASN A 63 -17.99 9.22 5.36
C ASN A 63 -17.17 8.51 4.26
N LEU A 64 -16.38 9.24 3.47
CA LEU A 64 -15.63 8.66 2.36
C LEU A 64 -14.64 7.59 2.82
N TYR A 65 -13.94 7.81 3.94
CA TYR A 65 -13.01 6.83 4.48
C TYR A 65 -13.71 5.55 4.94
N PHE A 66 -14.85 5.68 5.61
CA PHE A 66 -15.70 4.55 6.01
C PHE A 66 -16.12 3.73 4.79
N MET A 67 -16.64 4.40 3.76
CA MET A 67 -17.10 3.72 2.55
C MET A 67 -15.94 3.03 1.80
N SER A 68 -14.79 3.71 1.71
CA SER A 68 -13.62 3.20 1.00
C SER A 68 -13.03 1.98 1.70
N SER A 69 -12.85 2.04 3.03
CA SER A 69 -12.23 0.95 3.80
C SER A 69 -13.11 -0.29 3.96
N ARG A 70 -14.44 -0.13 4.05
CA ARG A 70 -15.36 -1.24 4.38
C ARG A 70 -16.10 -1.84 3.18
N TYR A 71 -16.10 -1.16 2.05
CA TYR A 71 -16.79 -1.65 0.85
C TYR A 71 -15.85 -1.67 -0.36
N LEU A 72 -15.27 -0.53 -0.73
CA LEU A 72 -14.50 -0.42 -1.98
C LEU A 72 -13.17 -1.18 -1.92
N LEU A 73 -12.43 -1.08 -0.82
CA LEU A 73 -11.15 -1.77 -0.65
C LEU A 73 -11.34 -3.29 -0.63
N PRO A 74 -12.26 -3.87 0.19
CA PRO A 74 -12.55 -5.30 0.12
C PRO A 74 -13.01 -5.76 -1.27
N ALA A 75 -13.88 -5.00 -1.95
CA ALA A 75 -14.32 -5.29 -3.30
C ALA A 75 -13.14 -5.35 -4.29
N ALA A 76 -12.22 -4.37 -4.21
CA ALA A 76 -11.02 -4.34 -5.03
C ALA A 76 -10.10 -5.54 -4.73
N LEU A 77 -9.94 -5.93 -3.47
CA LEU A 77 -9.14 -7.09 -3.09
C LEU A 77 -9.72 -8.39 -3.67
N VAL A 78 -11.04 -8.58 -3.64
CA VAL A 78 -11.69 -9.73 -4.28
C VAL A 78 -11.36 -9.78 -5.77
N LEU A 79 -11.56 -8.67 -6.49
CA LEU A 79 -11.27 -8.61 -7.92
C LEU A 79 -9.78 -8.83 -8.23
N MET A 80 -8.89 -8.29 -7.41
CA MET A 80 -7.45 -8.53 -7.53
C MET A 80 -7.14 -10.00 -7.32
N THR A 81 -7.70 -10.65 -6.31
CA THR A 81 -7.45 -12.09 -6.04
C THR A 81 -7.94 -12.98 -7.17
N LEU A 82 -9.06 -12.66 -7.82
CA LEU A 82 -9.54 -13.38 -9.01
C LEU A 82 -8.59 -13.26 -10.21
N SER A 83 -7.81 -12.18 -10.26
CA SER A 83 -6.83 -11.94 -11.32
C SER A 83 -5.48 -12.62 -11.07
N ILE A 84 -5.28 -13.24 -9.90
CA ILE A 84 -4.02 -13.91 -9.55
C ILE A 84 -3.97 -15.32 -10.15
N ASP A 85 -2.94 -15.61 -10.95
CA ASP A 85 -2.64 -16.98 -11.38
C ASP A 85 -1.90 -17.73 -10.24
N LEU A 86 -2.68 -18.36 -9.36
CA LEU A 86 -2.16 -19.15 -8.22
C LEU A 86 -1.21 -20.26 -8.67
N LYS A 87 -1.44 -20.85 -9.85
CA LYS A 87 -0.58 -21.92 -10.40
C LYS A 87 0.77 -21.37 -10.82
N ALA A 88 0.79 -20.21 -11.46
CA ALA A 88 2.00 -19.45 -11.76
C ALA A 88 2.80 -19.09 -10.50
N VAL A 89 2.13 -18.58 -9.46
CA VAL A 89 2.78 -18.28 -8.17
C VAL A 89 3.38 -19.53 -7.55
N TYR A 90 2.65 -20.65 -7.55
CA TYR A 90 3.14 -21.93 -7.05
C TYR A 90 4.36 -22.45 -7.85
N ASN A 91 4.37 -22.22 -9.17
CA ASN A 91 5.49 -22.63 -10.05
C ASN A 91 6.79 -21.86 -9.79
N LEU A 92 6.77 -20.73 -9.08
CA LEU A 92 8.01 -20.11 -8.57
C LEU A 92 8.71 -21.01 -7.54
N GLY A 93 7.96 -21.91 -6.89
CA GLY A 93 8.45 -22.93 -5.98
C GLY A 93 9.31 -22.36 -4.86
N TRP A 94 10.42 -23.04 -4.59
CA TRP A 94 11.32 -22.70 -3.49
C TRP A 94 11.93 -21.28 -3.62
N LYS A 95 12.12 -20.77 -4.84
CA LYS A 95 12.74 -19.45 -5.06
C LYS A 95 11.90 -18.32 -4.47
N ALA A 96 10.56 -18.38 -4.60
CA ALA A 96 9.67 -17.38 -4.00
C ALA A 96 9.73 -17.39 -2.48
N LEU A 97 9.75 -18.59 -1.87
CA LEU A 97 9.86 -18.74 -0.42
C LEU A 97 11.18 -18.17 0.09
N VAL A 98 12.30 -18.46 -0.58
CA VAL A 98 13.60 -17.89 -0.20
C VAL A 98 13.62 -16.39 -0.29
N MET A 99 13.09 -15.81 -1.37
CA MET A 99 13.00 -14.36 -1.52
C MET A 99 12.17 -13.74 -0.39
N PHE A 100 11.03 -14.36 -0.05
CA PHE A 100 10.20 -13.93 1.06
C PHE A 100 10.97 -13.98 2.39
N PHE A 101 11.50 -15.15 2.77
CA PHE A 101 12.21 -15.31 4.05
C PHE A 101 13.46 -14.44 4.14
N THR A 102 14.21 -14.26 3.05
CA THR A 102 15.37 -13.37 3.03
C THR A 102 14.94 -11.92 3.31
N GLY A 103 13.85 -11.46 2.69
CA GLY A 103 13.26 -10.15 2.97
C GLY A 103 12.78 -10.02 4.42
N THR A 104 12.06 -11.04 4.92
CA THR A 104 11.57 -11.09 6.30
C THR A 104 12.72 -11.02 7.31
N VAL A 105 13.78 -11.81 7.13
CA VAL A 105 14.97 -11.79 7.99
C VAL A 105 15.65 -10.42 7.93
N GLY A 106 15.74 -9.83 6.74
CA GLY A 106 16.25 -8.46 6.56
C GLY A 106 15.47 -7.43 7.39
N ILE A 107 14.14 -7.50 7.41
CA ILE A 107 13.28 -6.61 8.21
C ILE A 107 13.48 -6.86 9.72
N ILE A 108 13.48 -8.13 10.14
CA ILE A 108 13.62 -8.52 11.54
C ILE A 108 14.97 -8.07 12.11
N ILE A 109 16.05 -8.16 11.33
CA ILE A 109 17.40 -7.75 11.74
C ILE A 109 17.59 -6.23 11.60
N GLY A 110 17.02 -5.64 10.54
CA GLY A 110 17.15 -4.21 10.23
C GLY A 110 16.61 -3.31 11.34
N GLY A 111 15.48 -3.67 11.95
CA GLY A 111 14.88 -2.92 13.07
C GLY A 111 15.83 -2.77 14.28
N PRO A 112 16.30 -3.87 14.89
CA PRO A 112 17.28 -3.84 15.97
C PRO A 112 18.58 -3.12 15.60
N ILE A 113 19.13 -3.35 14.39
CA ILE A 113 20.32 -2.63 13.93
C ILE A 113 20.07 -1.12 13.87
N ALA A 114 18.93 -0.68 13.34
CA ALA A 114 18.59 0.73 13.29
C ALA A 114 18.50 1.35 14.69
N ILE A 115 17.88 0.64 15.65
CA ILE A 115 17.84 1.09 17.05
C ILE A 115 19.26 1.22 17.62
N LEU A 116 20.11 0.21 17.42
CA LEU A 116 21.50 0.23 17.91
C LEU A 116 22.29 1.39 17.30
N LEU A 117 22.20 1.59 15.99
CA LEU A 117 22.89 2.69 15.31
C LEU A 117 22.46 4.06 15.83
N ILE A 118 21.16 4.29 15.99
CA ILE A 118 20.66 5.57 16.50
C ILE A 118 20.94 5.72 18.00
N SER A 119 20.94 4.63 18.77
CA SER A 119 21.30 4.67 20.20
C SER A 119 22.71 5.16 20.46
N MET A 120 23.63 4.98 19.50
CA MET A 120 25.00 5.50 19.61
C MET A 120 25.10 7.01 19.44
N VAL A 121 24.13 7.63 18.78
CA VAL A 121 24.16 9.07 18.44
C VAL A 121 23.17 9.87 19.27
N SER A 122 21.99 9.33 19.53
CA SER A 122 20.94 9.94 20.35
C SER A 122 20.18 8.87 21.14
N PRO A 123 20.72 8.46 22.30
CA PRO A 123 20.10 7.47 23.18
C PRO A 123 18.70 7.89 23.63
N GLU A 124 18.46 9.18 23.87
CA GLU A 124 17.16 9.72 24.26
C GLU A 124 16.07 9.55 23.19
N THR A 125 16.43 9.45 21.90
CA THR A 125 15.46 9.33 20.80
C THR A 125 14.96 7.90 20.60
N VAL A 126 15.77 6.90 20.95
CA VAL A 126 15.40 5.47 20.90
C VAL A 126 15.08 4.90 22.27
N GLY A 127 15.41 5.64 23.33
CA GLY A 127 15.05 5.36 24.70
C GLY A 127 13.55 5.43 24.91
N GLY A 128 13.09 4.67 25.89
CA GLY A 128 11.68 4.60 26.28
C GLY A 128 11.39 3.30 27.00
N ALA A 129 10.58 3.38 28.04
CA ALA A 129 10.04 2.22 28.74
C ALA A 129 8.52 2.23 28.61
N GLY A 130 7.92 1.04 28.50
CA GLY A 130 6.47 0.92 28.35
C GLY A 130 5.97 1.19 26.91
N PRO A 131 4.70 1.61 26.75
CA PRO A 131 4.02 1.75 25.46
C PRO A 131 4.64 2.72 24.45
N ASP A 132 5.45 3.68 24.90
CA ASP A 132 6.09 4.69 24.04
C ASP A 132 7.43 4.24 23.46
N ALA A 133 7.91 3.06 23.84
CA ALA A 133 9.20 2.57 23.37
C ALA A 133 9.24 2.43 21.84
N VAL A 134 10.25 3.02 21.22
CA VAL A 134 10.39 3.11 19.74
C VAL A 134 10.37 1.73 19.08
N TRP A 135 10.95 0.72 19.72
CA TRP A 135 10.94 -0.65 19.20
C TRP A 135 9.53 -1.23 19.02
N ARG A 136 8.57 -0.85 19.88
CA ARG A 136 7.16 -1.26 19.76
C ARG A 136 6.53 -0.62 18.53
N GLY A 137 6.82 0.66 18.28
CA GLY A 137 6.42 1.34 17.05
C GLY A 137 7.02 0.69 15.80
N LEU A 138 8.33 0.41 15.82
CA LEU A 138 9.03 -0.29 14.74
C LEU A 138 8.49 -1.70 14.49
N SER A 139 7.98 -2.39 15.53
CA SER A 139 7.33 -3.70 15.36
C SER A 139 6.07 -3.61 14.51
N THR A 140 5.31 -2.51 14.62
CA THR A 140 4.12 -2.28 13.78
C THR A 140 4.51 -2.08 12.32
N LEU A 141 5.58 -1.32 12.05
CA LEU A 141 6.14 -1.14 10.71
C LEU A 141 6.62 -2.47 10.11
N ALA A 142 7.34 -3.28 10.90
CA ALA A 142 7.76 -4.61 10.48
C ALA A 142 6.57 -5.51 10.13
N GLY A 143 5.50 -5.46 10.93
CA GLY A 143 4.24 -6.14 10.64
C GLY A 143 3.63 -5.72 9.29
N SER A 144 3.61 -4.41 9.01
CA SER A 144 3.16 -3.87 7.73
C SER A 144 3.97 -4.39 6.55
N TRP A 145 5.29 -4.42 6.66
CA TRP A 145 6.17 -4.77 5.54
C TRP A 145 6.25 -6.27 5.26
N ILE A 146 6.02 -7.10 6.29
CA ILE A 146 6.02 -8.57 6.13
C ILE A 146 4.65 -9.08 5.69
N GLY A 147 3.54 -8.51 6.19
CA GLY A 147 2.20 -9.04 5.94
C GLY A 147 1.07 -8.01 5.88
N GLY A 148 1.39 -6.74 5.67
CA GLY A 148 0.43 -5.68 5.40
C GLY A 148 -0.28 -5.09 6.63
N GLY A 149 -1.27 -4.25 6.38
CA GLY A 149 -1.97 -3.48 7.43
C GLY A 149 -2.68 -4.31 8.49
N ALA A 150 -3.10 -5.54 8.17
CA ALA A 150 -3.66 -6.47 9.15
C ALA A 150 -2.60 -6.90 10.18
N ASN A 151 -1.40 -7.27 9.70
CA ASN A 151 -0.29 -7.61 10.58
C ASN A 151 0.21 -6.37 11.34
N GLN A 152 0.24 -5.19 10.72
CA GLN A 152 0.55 -3.94 11.40
C GLN A 152 -0.38 -3.67 12.60
N THR A 153 -1.69 -3.87 12.39
CA THR A 153 -2.70 -3.73 13.45
C THR A 153 -2.54 -4.80 14.53
N ALA A 154 -2.27 -6.05 14.15
CA ALA A 154 -2.01 -7.12 15.12
C ALA A 154 -0.78 -6.83 15.99
N MET A 155 0.30 -6.29 15.40
CA MET A 155 1.48 -5.89 16.16
C MET A 155 1.19 -4.73 17.12
N LEU A 156 0.35 -3.77 16.74
CA LEU A 156 -0.09 -2.68 17.61
C LEU A 156 -0.78 -3.23 18.88
N GLU A 157 -1.70 -4.18 18.71
CA GLU A 157 -2.45 -4.80 19.81
C GLU A 157 -1.56 -5.68 20.70
N ILE A 158 -0.71 -6.53 20.10
CA ILE A 158 0.16 -7.47 20.83
C ILE A 158 1.23 -6.73 21.64
N TYR A 159 1.88 -5.72 21.04
CA TYR A 159 2.98 -5.01 21.69
C TYR A 159 2.53 -3.75 22.42
N GLY A 160 1.25 -3.39 22.35
CA GLY A 160 0.65 -2.27 23.08
C GLY A 160 1.41 -0.97 22.86
N PHE A 161 1.67 -0.62 21.60
CA PHE A 161 2.28 0.68 21.26
C PHE A 161 1.26 1.80 21.49
N ASN A 162 1.73 2.97 21.93
CA ASN A 162 0.84 4.11 22.20
C ASN A 162 0.07 4.53 20.94
N GLN A 163 -1.26 4.40 20.98
CA GLN A 163 -2.14 4.76 19.87
C GLN A 163 -2.02 6.25 19.46
N LYS A 164 -1.65 7.15 20.38
CA LYS A 164 -1.41 8.57 20.05
C LYS A 164 -0.19 8.74 19.13
N LEU A 165 0.79 7.86 19.25
CA LEU A 165 2.01 7.86 18.43
C LEU A 165 1.88 6.97 17.17
N TYR A 166 0.88 6.10 17.13
CA TYR A 166 0.64 5.18 16.01
C TYR A 166 0.41 5.91 14.68
N GLY A 167 -0.30 7.04 14.69
CA GLY A 167 -0.49 7.85 13.48
C GLY A 167 0.83 8.30 12.84
N GLY A 168 1.85 8.60 13.67
CA GLY A 168 3.19 8.92 13.20
C GLY A 168 3.89 7.72 12.55
N MET A 169 3.71 6.52 13.10
CA MET A 169 4.25 5.29 12.51
C MET A 169 3.59 4.97 11.16
N VAL A 170 2.26 5.08 11.06
CA VAL A 170 1.55 4.90 9.78
C VAL A 170 2.02 5.92 8.74
N PHE A 171 2.27 7.17 9.14
CA PHE A 171 2.82 8.18 8.25
C PHE A 171 4.22 7.79 7.73
N VAL A 172 5.11 7.36 8.63
CA VAL A 172 6.46 6.88 8.26
C VAL A 172 6.36 5.70 7.29
N ASP A 173 5.48 4.73 7.57
CA ASP A 173 5.23 3.58 6.69
C ASP A 173 4.91 4.04 5.27
N ILE A 174 3.90 4.90 5.14
CA ILE A 174 3.42 5.40 3.85
C ILE A 174 4.53 6.18 3.13
N VAL A 175 5.20 7.11 3.79
CA VAL A 175 6.22 7.96 3.14
C VAL A 175 7.43 7.14 2.72
N VAL A 176 7.98 6.33 3.62
CA VAL A 176 9.18 5.53 3.34
C VAL A 176 8.88 4.48 2.28
N ALA A 177 7.74 3.78 2.37
CA ALA A 177 7.34 2.81 1.35
C ALA A 177 7.17 3.45 -0.02
N ASN A 178 6.56 4.64 -0.11
CA ASN A 178 6.37 5.33 -1.39
C ASN A 178 7.69 5.88 -1.98
N VAL A 179 8.59 6.41 -1.15
CA VAL A 179 9.92 6.86 -1.61
C VAL A 179 10.73 5.66 -2.10
N TRP A 180 10.72 4.55 -1.35
CA TRP A 180 11.42 3.34 -1.74
C TRP A 180 10.84 2.71 -3.00
N MET A 181 9.51 2.70 -3.13
CA MET A 181 8.82 2.30 -4.35
C MET A 181 9.26 3.14 -5.55
N ALA A 182 9.37 4.46 -5.40
CA ALA A 182 9.87 5.32 -6.47
C ALA A 182 11.31 4.94 -6.89
N ILE A 183 12.20 4.71 -5.92
CA ILE A 183 13.59 4.27 -6.18
C ILE A 183 13.62 2.93 -6.93
N ILE A 184 12.82 1.95 -6.50
CA ILE A 184 12.71 0.64 -7.16
C ILE A 184 12.15 0.78 -8.57
N LEU A 185 11.11 1.59 -8.77
CA LEU A 185 10.50 1.83 -10.08
C LEU A 185 11.47 2.52 -11.06
N ILE A 186 12.31 3.44 -10.59
CA ILE A 186 13.41 4.00 -11.40
C ILE A 186 14.44 2.89 -11.73
N GLY A 187 14.71 2.00 -10.78
CA GLY A 187 15.63 0.87 -10.93
C GLY A 187 15.14 -0.23 -11.88
N ILE A 188 13.82 -0.39 -12.07
CA ILE A 188 13.24 -1.50 -12.84
C ILE A 188 13.70 -1.52 -14.30
N GLY A 189 13.90 -0.35 -14.91
CA GLY A 189 14.40 -0.22 -16.28
C GLY A 189 15.86 -0.66 -16.45
N LYS A 190 16.57 -0.90 -15.34
CA LYS A 190 17.97 -1.33 -15.30
C LYS A 190 18.14 -2.73 -14.71
N SER A 191 17.04 -3.49 -14.52
CA SER A 191 17.04 -4.82 -13.88
C SER A 191 18.11 -5.75 -14.47
N LYS A 192 18.17 -5.91 -15.80
CA LYS A 192 19.17 -6.77 -16.47
C LYS A 192 20.62 -6.45 -16.10
N ARG A 193 20.96 -5.18 -15.89
CA ARG A 193 22.32 -4.77 -15.50
C ARG A 193 22.60 -5.11 -14.04
N ILE A 194 21.61 -4.91 -13.18
CA ILE A 194 21.69 -5.24 -11.75
C ILE A 194 21.80 -6.76 -11.58
N ASP A 195 20.97 -7.53 -12.28
CA ASP A 195 20.97 -8.99 -12.26
C ASP A 195 22.32 -9.55 -12.70
N LYS A 196 22.92 -9.00 -13.78
CA LYS A 196 24.25 -9.40 -14.24
C LYS A 196 25.35 -9.06 -13.23
N TRP A 197 25.25 -7.92 -12.55
CA TRP A 197 26.21 -7.51 -11.54
C TRP A 197 26.13 -8.40 -10.28
N LEU A 198 24.93 -8.80 -9.89
CA LEU A 198 24.69 -9.68 -8.74
C LEU A 198 24.81 -11.19 -9.07
N GLY A 199 24.94 -11.55 -10.35
CA GLY A 199 24.96 -12.95 -10.78
C GLY A 199 23.63 -13.67 -10.57
N ALA A 200 22.50 -12.95 -10.61
CA ALA A 200 21.18 -13.49 -10.29
C ALA A 200 20.58 -14.31 -11.44
N ASP A 201 20.06 -15.51 -11.13
CA ASP A 201 19.26 -16.32 -12.07
C ASP A 201 17.78 -15.91 -12.03
N THR A 202 17.37 -15.08 -12.99
CA THR A 202 16.01 -14.56 -13.14
C THR A 202 15.14 -15.36 -14.12
N SER A 203 15.60 -16.50 -14.62
CA SER A 203 14.91 -17.28 -15.65
C SER A 203 13.47 -17.66 -15.31
N ALA A 204 13.21 -18.06 -14.06
CA ALA A 204 11.87 -18.40 -13.58
C ALA A 204 10.94 -17.17 -13.51
N ILE A 205 11.49 -16.02 -13.13
CA ILE A 205 10.75 -14.76 -13.02
C ILE A 205 10.41 -14.24 -14.42
N GLU A 206 11.35 -14.29 -15.37
CA GLU A 206 11.10 -13.80 -16.73
C GLU A 206 10.08 -14.70 -17.46
N LYS A 207 10.17 -16.03 -17.32
CA LYS A 207 9.14 -16.95 -17.84
C LYS A 207 7.75 -16.65 -17.28
N LEU A 208 7.68 -16.36 -15.98
CA LEU A 208 6.41 -16.02 -15.33
C LEU A 208 5.84 -14.71 -15.89
N LYS A 209 6.68 -13.69 -15.97
CA LYS A 209 6.34 -12.37 -16.51
C LYS A 209 5.88 -12.46 -17.96
N GLU A 210 6.58 -13.21 -18.81
CA GLU A 210 6.19 -13.45 -20.19
C GLU A 210 4.83 -14.16 -20.27
N LYS A 211 4.62 -15.22 -19.48
CA LYS A 211 3.34 -15.96 -19.43
C LYS A 211 2.17 -15.05 -19.01
N VAL A 212 2.36 -14.26 -17.96
CA VAL A 212 1.32 -13.34 -17.46
C VAL A 212 1.05 -12.25 -18.50
N SER A 213 2.09 -11.68 -19.12
CA SER A 213 1.92 -10.67 -20.16
C SER A 213 1.27 -11.22 -21.42
N SER A 214 1.59 -12.44 -21.84
CA SER A 214 1.01 -13.06 -23.03
C SER A 214 -0.46 -13.41 -22.80
N TYR A 215 -0.76 -14.02 -21.66
CA TYR A 215 -2.14 -14.36 -21.27
C TYR A 215 -3.00 -13.10 -21.17
N SER A 216 -2.50 -12.05 -20.50
CA SER A 216 -3.23 -10.78 -20.36
C SER A 216 -3.53 -10.14 -21.71
N LYS A 217 -2.62 -10.21 -22.68
CA LYS A 217 -2.83 -9.69 -24.04
C LYS A 217 -3.80 -10.55 -24.86
N GLU A 218 -3.75 -11.86 -24.68
CA GLU A 218 -4.61 -12.81 -25.40
C GLU A 218 -6.09 -12.64 -25.02
N ILE A 219 -6.36 -12.36 -23.74
CA ILE A 219 -7.73 -12.17 -23.23
C ILE A 219 -8.16 -10.69 -23.19
N GLU A 220 -7.30 -9.75 -23.58
CA GLU A 220 -7.57 -8.32 -23.51
C GLU A 220 -8.73 -7.97 -24.46
N ARG A 221 -9.82 -7.47 -23.89
CA ARG A 221 -10.96 -6.96 -24.65
C ARG A 221 -11.59 -5.78 -23.93
N ASN A 222 -12.25 -4.91 -24.68
CA ASN A 222 -13.05 -3.84 -24.09
C ASN A 222 -14.22 -4.45 -23.30
N PRO A 223 -14.36 -4.16 -22.00
CA PRO A 223 -15.45 -4.72 -21.21
C PRO A 223 -16.80 -4.15 -21.67
N SER A 224 -17.78 -5.03 -21.85
CA SER A 224 -19.18 -4.62 -22.06
C SER A 224 -19.80 -4.15 -20.75
N LEU A 225 -20.96 -3.47 -20.84
CA LEU A 225 -21.74 -3.15 -19.65
C LEU A 225 -22.05 -4.41 -18.81
N SER A 226 -22.35 -5.52 -19.48
CA SER A 226 -22.62 -6.81 -18.81
C SER A 226 -21.40 -7.31 -18.05
N ASP A 227 -20.18 -7.21 -18.63
CA ASP A 227 -18.94 -7.59 -17.92
C ASP A 227 -18.76 -6.73 -16.66
N LEU A 228 -18.97 -5.41 -16.76
CA LEU A 228 -18.87 -4.50 -15.61
C LEU A 228 -19.92 -4.81 -14.53
N MET A 229 -21.14 -5.14 -14.92
CA MET A 229 -22.20 -5.52 -13.99
C MET A 229 -21.88 -6.84 -13.28
N ILE A 230 -21.33 -7.83 -13.98
CA ILE A 230 -20.88 -9.10 -13.38
C ILE A 230 -19.72 -8.85 -12.40
N LEU A 231 -18.72 -8.04 -12.78
CA LEU A 231 -17.62 -7.68 -11.89
C LEU A 231 -18.12 -6.96 -10.63
N ALA A 232 -19.04 -6.02 -10.78
CA ALA A 232 -19.66 -5.34 -9.64
C ALA A 232 -20.46 -6.31 -8.76
N ALA A 233 -21.22 -7.23 -9.35
CA ALA A 233 -21.98 -8.24 -8.63
C ALA A 233 -21.08 -9.20 -7.84
N ILE A 234 -19.99 -9.68 -8.44
CA ILE A 234 -19.01 -10.54 -7.76
C ILE A 234 -18.35 -9.77 -6.61
N ALA A 235 -17.87 -8.55 -6.88
CA ALA A 235 -17.16 -7.76 -5.90
C ALA A 235 -18.04 -7.39 -4.70
N PHE A 236 -19.19 -6.74 -4.93
CA PHE A 236 -20.07 -6.31 -3.85
C PHE A 236 -20.93 -7.44 -3.27
N GLY A 237 -21.23 -8.49 -4.04
CA GLY A 237 -21.88 -9.69 -3.55
C GLY A 237 -21.01 -10.43 -2.53
N THR A 238 -19.71 -10.59 -2.83
CA THR A 238 -18.75 -11.18 -1.88
C THR A 238 -18.60 -10.32 -0.63
N VAL A 239 -18.49 -9.00 -0.79
CA VAL A 239 -18.42 -8.07 0.35
C VAL A 239 -19.67 -8.13 1.22
N SER A 240 -20.87 -8.17 0.61
CA SER A 240 -22.14 -8.30 1.32
C SER A 240 -22.19 -9.61 2.12
N PHE A 241 -21.80 -10.72 1.50
CA PHE A 241 -21.72 -12.02 2.17
C PHE A 241 -20.74 -12.01 3.35
N ALA A 242 -19.58 -11.37 3.19
CA ALA A 242 -18.60 -11.21 4.27
C ALA A 242 -19.14 -10.37 5.44
N HIS A 243 -19.84 -9.26 5.17
CA HIS A 243 -20.50 -8.45 6.21
C HIS A 243 -21.60 -9.23 6.92
N PHE A 244 -22.41 -9.97 6.18
CA PHE A 244 -23.42 -10.86 6.75
C PHE A 244 -22.78 -11.89 7.69
N GLY A 245 -21.76 -12.61 7.22
CA GLY A 245 -21.04 -13.61 8.02
C GLY A 245 -20.36 -13.03 9.26
N ALA A 246 -19.77 -11.84 9.15
CA ALA A 246 -19.16 -11.15 10.29
C ALA A 246 -20.16 -10.87 11.42
N GLY A 247 -21.42 -10.57 11.10
CA GLY A 247 -22.47 -10.36 12.10
C GLY A 247 -22.81 -11.60 12.94
N TYR A 248 -22.62 -12.80 12.39
CA TYR A 248 -22.83 -14.07 13.10
C TYR A 248 -21.57 -14.59 13.80
N LEU A 249 -20.38 -14.30 13.25
CA LEU A 249 -19.09 -14.78 13.76
C LEU A 249 -18.46 -13.85 14.81
N SER A 250 -18.92 -12.60 14.92
CA SER A 250 -18.41 -11.62 15.90
C SER A 250 -19.20 -11.58 17.22
N GLN A 251 -20.16 -12.49 17.40
CA GLN A 251 -20.77 -12.82 18.69
C GLN A 251 -19.97 -13.92 19.38
#